data_AF-A0A3Q4G1W3-F1
#
_entry.id   AF-A0A3Q4G1W3-F1
#
_cell.length_a   1.000
_cell.length_b   1.000
_cell.length_c   1.000
_cell.angle_alpha   90.00
_cell.angle_beta   90.00
_cell.angle_gamma   90.00
#
_symmetry.space_group_name_H-M   'P 1'
#
loop_
_entity.id
_entity.type
_entity.pdbx_description
1 polymer ?
#
loop_
_entity_poly.entity_id
_entity_poly.type
_entity_poly.pdbx_seq_one_letter_code
_entity_poly.pdbx_strand_id
1 'polypeptide(L)'
;MLSKDLPDIESILALNPRVKHHAQIISTASKKKEKKHWKRNPERNCDSCVKLENNFDDIKHTTLSERGALREALRCLKCADAPCQKSCPTNLDIKSFITSISNKNYYGAARAILSDNPLGLTCGMVCPTSELCVGGCNLYASEEGPINIGGLQQFAIEVFSKMGIPQIRNPELPPFNELPESYHTPIALIGCGPASISCASFLARLGYDNITIFEKQKYTGGLSTSEIP
;
A
#
# COMPACT_ATOMS: atom_id res chain seq x y z
N MET A 1 -14.20 -51.47 -18.33
CA MET A 1 -12.76 -51.73 -18.11
C MET A 1 -12.33 -50.88 -16.93
N LEU A 2 -11.61 -51.44 -15.95
CA LEU A 2 -11.22 -50.70 -14.73
C LEU A 2 -10.25 -49.53 -15.01
N SER A 3 -9.51 -49.59 -16.12
CA SER A 3 -8.52 -48.59 -16.53
C SER A 3 -9.04 -47.56 -17.54
N LYS A 4 -10.36 -47.45 -17.70
CA LYS A 4 -10.99 -46.47 -18.59
C LYS A 4 -11.92 -45.59 -17.77
N ASP A 5 -11.86 -44.29 -18.05
CA ASP A 5 -12.78 -43.34 -17.48
C ASP A 5 -14.22 -43.69 -17.90
N LEU A 6 -15.16 -43.53 -16.97
CA LEU A 6 -16.59 -43.64 -17.28
C LEU A 6 -17.04 -42.39 -18.05
N PRO A 7 -18.17 -42.43 -18.78
CA PRO A 7 -18.65 -41.29 -19.57
C PRO A 7 -18.76 -39.98 -18.77
N ASP A 8 -19.18 -40.06 -17.51
CA ASP A 8 -19.30 -38.89 -16.62
C ASP A 8 -17.92 -38.28 -16.29
N ILE A 9 -16.91 -39.14 -16.11
CA ILE A 9 -15.52 -38.72 -15.87
C ILE A 9 -14.90 -38.16 -17.15
N GLU A 10 -15.13 -38.80 -18.30
CA GLU A 10 -14.71 -38.29 -19.61
C GLU A 10 -15.31 -36.90 -19.89
N SER A 11 -16.58 -36.70 -19.53
CA SER A 11 -17.27 -35.41 -19.63
C SER A 11 -16.64 -34.34 -18.74
N ILE A 12 -16.33 -34.67 -17.47
CA ILE A 12 -15.63 -33.75 -16.56
C ILE A 12 -14.23 -33.39 -17.10
N LEU A 13 -13.54 -34.33 -17.72
CA LEU A 13 -12.21 -34.14 -18.29
C LEU A 13 -12.22 -33.44 -19.67
N ALA A 14 -13.37 -32.96 -20.15
CA ALA A 14 -13.49 -32.34 -21.47
C ALA A 14 -12.49 -31.20 -21.71
N LEU A 15 -12.25 -30.35 -20.71
CA LEU A 15 -11.33 -29.21 -20.78
C LEU A 15 -9.91 -29.52 -20.26
N ASN A 16 -9.64 -30.75 -19.83
CA ASN A 16 -8.32 -31.13 -19.35
C ASN A 16 -7.28 -30.97 -20.49
N PRO A 17 -6.12 -30.31 -20.26
CA PRO A 17 -5.13 -30.08 -21.30
C PRO A 17 -4.65 -31.39 -21.94
N ARG A 18 -4.74 -31.46 -23.27
CA ARG A 18 -4.27 -32.59 -24.09
C ARG A 18 -3.40 -32.05 -25.22
N VAL A 19 -2.29 -32.75 -25.51
CA VAL A 19 -1.40 -32.39 -26.61
C VAL A 19 -2.16 -32.51 -27.92
N LYS A 20 -2.14 -31.44 -28.73
CA LYS A 20 -2.72 -31.45 -30.07
C LYS A 20 -1.65 -31.91 -31.05
N HIS A 21 -1.95 -32.94 -31.83
CA HIS A 21 -1.03 -33.48 -32.84
C HIS A 21 -1.12 -32.76 -34.19
N HIS A 22 -2.06 -31.83 -34.34
CA HIS A 22 -2.30 -31.08 -35.57
C HIS A 22 -2.58 -29.61 -35.26
N ALA A 23 -2.39 -28.74 -36.26
CA ALA A 23 -2.76 -27.34 -36.17
C ALA A 23 -4.28 -27.18 -36.03
N GLN A 24 -4.72 -26.13 -35.33
CA GLN A 24 -6.14 -25.81 -35.21
C GLN A 24 -6.59 -24.91 -36.36
N ILE A 25 -7.78 -25.20 -36.89
CA ILE A 25 -8.41 -24.39 -37.93
C ILE A 25 -9.54 -23.59 -37.29
N ILE A 26 -9.33 -22.29 -37.09
CA ILE A 26 -10.33 -21.36 -36.56
C ILE A 26 -10.28 -20.09 -37.39
N SER A 27 -11.41 -19.69 -37.97
CA SER A 27 -11.46 -18.48 -38.79
C SER A 27 -11.21 -17.21 -37.97
N THR A 28 -10.66 -16.18 -38.60
CA THR A 28 -10.50 -14.85 -38.00
C THR A 28 -11.83 -14.28 -37.49
N ALA A 29 -12.93 -14.53 -38.21
CA ALA A 29 -14.26 -14.08 -37.81
C ALA A 29 -14.71 -14.76 -36.50
N SER A 30 -14.54 -16.08 -36.40
CA SER A 30 -14.84 -16.85 -35.17
C SER A 30 -13.98 -16.36 -34.00
N LYS A 31 -12.68 -16.12 -34.21
CA LYS A 31 -11.79 -15.60 -33.16
C LYS A 31 -12.17 -14.20 -32.69
N LYS A 32 -12.60 -13.31 -33.59
CA LYS A 32 -13.09 -11.97 -33.21
C LYS A 32 -14.34 -12.05 -32.32
N LYS A 33 -15.24 -12.99 -32.59
CA LYS A 33 -16.44 -13.24 -31.77
C LYS A 33 -16.05 -13.83 -30.40
N GLU A 34 -15.20 -14.85 -30.38
CA GLU A 34 -14.74 -15.52 -29.16
C GLU A 34 -13.97 -14.57 -28.22
N LYS A 35 -13.16 -13.66 -28.76
CA LYS A 35 -12.37 -12.69 -27.99
C LYS A 35 -13.21 -11.88 -26.99
N LYS A 36 -14.46 -11.56 -27.33
CA LYS A 36 -15.36 -10.78 -26.46
C LYS A 36 -15.74 -11.55 -25.19
N HIS A 37 -15.84 -12.88 -25.26
CA HIS A 37 -16.21 -13.72 -24.13
C HIS A 37 -15.13 -13.76 -23.03
N TRP A 38 -13.86 -13.66 -23.42
CA TRP A 38 -12.71 -13.79 -22.51
C TRP A 38 -12.09 -12.45 -22.09
N LYS A 39 -12.73 -11.32 -22.42
CA LYS A 39 -12.18 -9.97 -22.20
C LYS A 39 -12.12 -9.63 -20.70
N ARG A 40 -10.95 -9.18 -20.22
CA ARG A 40 -10.70 -8.85 -18.79
C ARG A 40 -10.32 -7.39 -18.53
N ASN A 41 -9.51 -6.81 -19.40
CA ASN A 41 -9.10 -5.40 -19.32
C ASN A 41 -10.05 -4.50 -20.12
N PRO A 42 -10.02 -3.16 -19.90
CA PRO A 42 -10.85 -2.22 -20.63
C PRO A 42 -10.80 -2.42 -22.15
N GLU A 43 -11.95 -2.25 -22.80
CA GLU A 43 -12.03 -2.22 -24.25
C GLU A 43 -11.52 -0.88 -24.76
N ARG A 44 -10.57 -0.92 -25.72
CA ARG A 44 -10.01 0.30 -26.32
C ARG A 44 -11.05 1.09 -27.14
N ASN A 45 -12.11 0.43 -27.58
CA ASN A 45 -13.15 1.00 -28.46
C ASN A 45 -14.50 1.11 -27.74
N CYS A 46 -14.50 1.18 -26.40
CA CYS A 46 -15.71 1.38 -25.63
C CYS A 46 -15.90 2.87 -25.37
N ASP A 47 -16.88 3.47 -26.05
CA ASP A 47 -17.14 4.90 -25.97
C ASP A 47 -18.06 5.28 -24.79
N SER A 48 -18.66 4.29 -24.11
CA SER A 48 -19.53 4.51 -22.96
C SER A 48 -18.78 4.29 -21.64
N CYS A 49 -18.76 5.32 -20.78
CA CYS A 49 -18.31 5.17 -19.40
C CYS A 49 -19.30 4.31 -18.59
N VAL A 50 -18.75 3.46 -17.71
CA VAL A 50 -19.55 2.78 -16.69
C VAL A 50 -20.19 3.83 -15.78
N LYS A 51 -21.43 3.62 -15.34
CA LYS A 51 -22.11 4.53 -14.41
C LYS A 51 -21.43 4.46 -13.04
N LEU A 52 -20.83 5.57 -12.60
CA LEU A 52 -20.10 5.69 -11.32
C LEU A 52 -20.74 6.70 -10.36
N GLU A 53 -21.99 7.10 -10.62
CA GLU A 53 -22.75 8.00 -9.75
C GLU A 53 -22.84 7.42 -8.32
N ASN A 54 -22.35 8.16 -7.33
CA ASN A 54 -22.31 7.77 -5.91
C ASN A 54 -21.54 6.46 -5.63
N ASN A 55 -20.54 6.12 -6.45
CA ASN A 55 -19.61 5.02 -6.18
C ASN A 55 -18.29 5.58 -5.61
N PHE A 56 -17.96 5.18 -4.39
CA PHE A 56 -16.72 5.54 -3.68
C PHE A 56 -15.88 4.29 -3.36
N ASP A 57 -15.99 3.24 -4.18
CA ASP A 57 -15.14 2.07 -4.08
C ASP A 57 -13.68 2.46 -4.31
N ASP A 58 -12.75 1.76 -3.67
CA ASP A 58 -11.33 2.03 -3.86
C ASP A 58 -10.87 1.72 -5.29
N ILE A 59 -10.52 2.77 -6.04
CA ILE A 59 -10.03 2.69 -7.42
C ILE A 59 -8.50 2.62 -7.53
N LYS A 60 -7.76 2.68 -6.42
CA LYS A 60 -6.29 2.70 -6.44
C LYS A 60 -5.74 1.40 -7.03
N HIS A 61 -5.01 1.52 -8.14
CA HIS A 61 -4.31 0.38 -8.75
C HIS A 61 -3.15 -0.16 -7.90
N THR A 62 -2.70 0.61 -6.91
CA THR A 62 -1.63 0.24 -5.97
C THR A 62 -2.12 -0.57 -4.78
N THR A 63 -3.42 -0.67 -4.51
CA THR A 63 -3.95 -1.43 -3.37
C THR A 63 -3.60 -2.92 -3.49
N LEU A 64 -3.05 -3.51 -2.41
CA LEU A 64 -2.57 -4.90 -2.39
C LEU A 64 -3.33 -5.75 -1.37
N SER A 65 -3.78 -6.93 -1.81
CA SER A 65 -4.11 -8.04 -0.90
C SER A 65 -2.83 -8.62 -0.28
N GLU A 66 -2.94 -9.39 0.82
CA GLU A 66 -1.79 -10.08 1.42
C GLU A 66 -1.03 -10.93 0.39
N ARG A 67 -1.75 -11.69 -0.45
CA ARG A 67 -1.15 -12.48 -1.53
C ARG A 67 -0.33 -11.62 -2.49
N GLY A 68 -0.85 -10.44 -2.86
CA GLY A 68 -0.15 -9.48 -3.73
C GLY A 68 1.05 -8.85 -3.02
N ALA A 69 0.87 -8.42 -1.78
CA ALA A 69 1.90 -7.79 -0.97
C ALA A 69 3.09 -8.72 -0.72
N LEU A 70 2.84 -10.00 -0.38
CA LEU A 70 3.92 -10.97 -0.18
C LEU A 70 4.73 -11.20 -1.47
N ARG A 71 4.06 -11.33 -2.62
CA ARG A 71 4.74 -11.50 -3.91
C ARG A 71 5.60 -10.29 -4.25
N GLU A 72 5.06 -9.09 -4.07
CA GLU A 72 5.76 -7.85 -4.39
C GLU A 72 6.92 -7.56 -3.41
N ALA A 73 6.75 -7.86 -2.12
CA ALA A 73 7.80 -7.74 -1.12
C ALA A 73 8.95 -8.74 -1.33
N LEU A 74 8.63 -9.96 -1.80
CA LEU A 74 9.63 -10.95 -2.19
C LEU A 74 10.39 -10.53 -3.46
N ARG A 75 9.71 -9.86 -4.40
CA ARG A 75 10.33 -9.32 -5.63
C ARG A 75 11.32 -8.19 -5.34
N CYS A 76 11.10 -7.40 -4.29
CA CYS A 76 12.00 -6.32 -3.89
C CYS A 76 13.41 -6.86 -3.59
N LEU A 77 14.43 -6.23 -4.21
CA LEU A 77 15.85 -6.57 -4.06
C LEU A 77 16.44 -6.23 -2.68
N LYS A 78 15.74 -5.41 -1.87
CA LYS A 78 16.20 -5.00 -0.54
C LYS A 78 17.59 -4.35 -0.60
N CYS A 79 17.76 -3.43 -1.54
CA CYS A 79 19.03 -2.80 -1.89
C CYS A 79 19.75 -2.20 -0.67
N ALA A 80 21.09 -2.30 -0.65
CA ALA A 80 21.90 -1.46 0.23
C ALA A 80 21.84 0.00 -0.24
N ASP A 81 21.95 0.94 0.72
CA ASP A 81 21.95 2.39 0.46
C ASP A 81 20.85 2.82 -0.53
N ALA A 82 19.62 2.38 -0.24
CA ALA A 82 18.56 2.28 -1.23
C ALA A 82 18.18 3.66 -1.81
N PRO A 83 18.23 3.86 -3.14
CA PRO A 83 17.88 5.14 -3.74
C PRO A 83 16.41 5.51 -3.51
N CYS A 84 15.51 4.53 -3.40
CA CYS A 84 14.11 4.79 -3.07
C CYS A 84 13.94 5.45 -1.68
N GLN A 85 14.80 5.15 -0.71
CA GLN A 85 14.80 5.80 0.60
C GLN A 85 15.27 7.25 0.48
N LYS A 86 16.35 7.50 -0.27
CA LYS A 86 16.87 8.86 -0.53
C LYS A 86 15.87 9.75 -1.26
N SER A 87 15.04 9.16 -2.12
CA SER A 87 13.96 9.85 -2.83
C SER A 87 12.67 9.98 -2.01
N CYS A 88 12.62 9.44 -0.79
CA CYS A 88 11.48 9.59 0.11
C CYS A 88 11.64 10.86 0.97
N PRO A 89 10.69 11.81 0.97
CA PRO A 89 10.81 13.05 1.75
C PRO A 89 10.92 12.82 3.27
N THR A 90 10.37 11.74 3.80
CA THR A 90 10.51 11.36 5.23
C THR A 90 11.62 10.34 5.46
N ASN A 91 12.46 10.05 4.45
CA ASN A 91 13.60 9.15 4.54
C ASN A 91 13.29 7.73 5.09
N LEU A 92 12.09 7.22 4.79
CA LEU A 92 11.62 5.89 5.25
C LEU A 92 12.63 4.80 4.91
N ASP A 93 12.93 3.92 5.87
CA ASP A 93 13.70 2.70 5.62
C ASP A 93 12.87 1.66 4.86
N ILE A 94 12.75 1.90 3.54
CA ILE A 94 11.99 1.07 2.61
C ILE A 94 12.52 -0.35 2.54
N LYS A 95 13.84 -0.52 2.63
CA LYS A 95 14.47 -1.83 2.66
C LYS A 95 13.95 -2.63 3.85
N SER A 96 13.99 -2.06 5.05
CA SER A 96 13.65 -2.77 6.29
C SER A 96 12.15 -3.06 6.40
N PHE A 97 11.27 -2.12 6.07
CA PHE A 97 9.83 -2.40 6.17
C PHE A 97 9.38 -3.42 5.12
N ILE A 98 9.89 -3.36 3.88
CA ILE A 98 9.55 -4.36 2.85
C ILE A 98 10.11 -5.75 3.23
N THR A 99 11.31 -5.80 3.79
CA THR A 99 11.89 -7.06 4.33
C THR A 99 10.96 -7.65 5.39
N SER A 100 10.45 -6.81 6.30
CA SER A 100 9.51 -7.23 7.34
C SER A 100 8.21 -7.78 6.74
N ILE A 101 7.65 -7.15 5.70
CA ILE A 101 6.47 -7.67 4.98
C ILE A 101 6.76 -9.04 4.37
N SER A 102 7.91 -9.22 3.69
CA SER A 102 8.27 -10.51 3.07
C SER A 102 8.39 -11.65 4.08
N ASN A 103 8.74 -11.33 5.33
CA ASN A 103 8.84 -12.28 6.45
C ASN A 103 7.55 -12.39 7.27
N LYS A 104 6.43 -11.85 6.77
CA LYS A 104 5.13 -11.79 7.46
C LYS A 104 5.15 -11.04 8.80
N ASN A 105 6.17 -10.21 9.03
CA ASN A 105 6.26 -9.34 10.20
C ASN A 105 5.61 -7.98 9.88
N TYR A 106 4.28 -7.95 9.80
CA TYR A 106 3.53 -6.74 9.43
C TYR A 106 3.60 -5.65 10.51
N TYR A 107 3.63 -6.05 11.78
CA TYR A 107 3.84 -5.12 12.89
C TYR A 107 5.21 -4.44 12.80
N GLY A 108 6.29 -5.19 12.57
CA GLY A 108 7.63 -4.63 12.39
C GLY A 108 7.72 -3.68 11.20
N ALA A 109 7.04 -4.01 10.10
CA ALA A 109 6.94 -3.13 8.94
C ALA A 109 6.22 -1.82 9.29
N ALA A 110 5.03 -1.90 9.90
CA ALA A 110 4.26 -0.72 10.29
C ALA A 110 5.01 0.14 11.30
N ARG A 111 5.69 -0.48 12.29
CA ARG A 111 6.55 0.23 13.24
C ARG A 111 7.65 1.00 12.52
N ALA A 112 8.38 0.36 11.60
CA ALA A 112 9.43 1.02 10.83
C ALA A 112 8.88 2.20 10.02
N ILE A 113 7.69 2.05 9.41
CA ILE A 113 7.08 3.15 8.66
C ILE A 113 6.66 4.31 9.59
N LEU A 114 5.95 4.01 10.67
CA LEU A 114 5.43 5.02 11.59
C LEU A 114 6.52 5.71 12.41
N SER A 115 7.69 5.09 12.56
CA SER A 115 8.87 5.69 13.16
C SER A 115 9.29 6.98 12.45
N ASP A 116 9.36 6.98 11.12
CA ASP A 116 9.76 8.17 10.36
C ASP A 116 8.57 8.99 9.82
N ASN A 117 7.40 8.36 9.65
CA ASN A 117 6.21 9.02 9.10
C ASN A 117 4.94 8.73 9.92
N PRO A 118 4.51 9.64 10.80
CA PRO A 118 3.27 9.50 11.58
C PRO A 118 1.99 9.36 10.74
N LEU A 119 2.00 9.79 9.48
CA LEU A 119 0.88 9.68 8.53
C LEU A 119 1.11 8.55 7.51
N GLY A 120 1.82 7.49 7.92
CA GLY A 120 2.25 6.41 7.05
C GLY A 120 1.12 5.77 6.23
N LEU A 121 -0.09 5.61 6.79
CA LEU A 121 -1.22 5.03 6.05
C LEU A 121 -1.67 5.94 4.92
N THR A 122 -1.93 7.21 5.23
CA THR A 122 -2.32 8.24 4.26
C THR A 122 -1.29 8.31 3.14
N CYS A 123 0.00 8.44 3.48
CA CYS A 123 1.08 8.50 2.50
C CYS A 123 1.18 7.23 1.64
N GLY A 124 0.95 6.05 2.21
CA GLY A 124 0.93 4.80 1.44
C GLY A 124 -0.16 4.78 0.35
N MET A 125 -1.28 5.46 0.61
CA MET A 125 -2.40 5.54 -0.32
C MET A 125 -2.27 6.66 -1.36
N VAL A 126 -1.74 7.83 -0.98
CA VAL A 126 -1.85 9.06 -1.80
C VAL A 126 -0.52 9.60 -2.33
N CYS A 127 0.63 9.08 -1.90
CA CYS A 127 1.91 9.60 -2.37
C CYS A 127 2.04 9.44 -3.90
N PRO A 128 2.51 10.48 -4.63
CA PRO A 128 2.83 10.39 -6.05
C PRO A 128 4.15 9.64 -6.24
N THR A 129 4.15 8.34 -5.98
CA THR A 129 5.38 7.57 -5.78
C THR A 129 6.31 7.58 -6.99
N SER A 130 5.77 7.70 -8.21
CA SER A 130 6.53 7.78 -9.46
C SER A 130 7.49 8.98 -9.50
N GLU A 131 7.15 10.07 -8.82
CA GLU A 131 7.99 11.27 -8.70
C GLU A 131 8.87 11.24 -7.43
N LEU A 132 8.68 10.23 -6.58
CA LEU A 132 9.34 10.07 -5.28
C LEU A 132 10.10 8.74 -5.22
N CYS A 133 9.81 7.92 -4.20
CA CYS A 133 10.52 6.69 -3.89
C CYS A 133 10.55 5.66 -5.03
N VAL A 134 9.46 5.53 -5.80
CA VAL A 134 9.37 4.57 -6.92
C VAL A 134 10.16 5.06 -8.13
N GLY A 135 10.23 6.38 -8.35
CA GLY A 135 11.05 6.99 -9.41
C GLY A 135 12.55 6.69 -9.25
N GLY A 136 13.03 6.51 -8.02
CA GLY A 136 14.42 6.11 -7.73
C GLY A 136 14.64 4.60 -7.60
N CYS A 137 13.66 3.74 -7.86
CA CYS A 137 13.79 2.30 -7.60
C CYS A 137 14.72 1.60 -8.61
N ASN A 138 15.73 0.85 -8.12
CA ASN A 138 16.65 0.10 -9.00
C ASN A 138 15.96 -0.91 -9.94
N LEU A 139 14.83 -1.49 -9.53
CA LEU A 139 14.06 -2.41 -10.38
C LEU A 139 13.38 -1.73 -11.57
N TYR A 140 13.39 -0.39 -11.64
CA TYR A 140 13.06 0.31 -12.88
C TYR A 140 13.93 -0.12 -14.06
N ALA A 141 15.16 -0.61 -13.80
CA ALA A 141 16.07 -1.13 -14.82
C ALA A 141 15.73 -2.56 -15.30
N SER A 142 14.60 -3.13 -14.90
CA SER A 142 14.11 -4.45 -15.32
C SER A 142 12.81 -4.34 -16.11
N GLU A 143 12.51 -5.33 -16.96
CA GLU A 143 11.29 -5.36 -17.78
C GLU A 143 10.01 -5.42 -16.96
N GLU A 144 10.04 -6.05 -15.77
CA GLU A 144 8.91 -6.04 -14.84
C GLU A 144 8.69 -4.71 -14.11
N GLY A 145 9.69 -3.82 -14.12
CA GLY A 145 9.59 -2.46 -13.60
C GLY A 145 9.73 -2.33 -12.07
N PRO A 146 9.57 -1.10 -11.54
CA PRO A 146 9.88 -0.76 -10.14
C PRO A 146 8.86 -1.37 -9.16
N ILE A 147 9.18 -1.33 -7.87
CA ILE A 147 8.32 -1.89 -6.80
C ILE A 147 7.12 -1.00 -6.53
N ASN A 148 5.95 -1.59 -6.27
CA ASN A 148 4.79 -0.89 -5.70
C ASN A 148 5.00 -0.59 -4.20
N ILE A 149 5.83 0.41 -3.92
CA ILE A 149 6.23 0.78 -2.54
C ILE A 149 5.04 1.33 -1.74
N GLY A 150 4.21 2.18 -2.36
CA GLY A 150 3.02 2.76 -1.71
C GLY A 150 2.02 1.69 -1.29
N GLY A 151 1.71 0.73 -2.17
CA GLY A 151 0.81 -0.37 -1.86
C GLY A 151 1.32 -1.28 -0.74
N LEU A 152 2.63 -1.54 -0.68
CA LEU A 152 3.24 -2.30 0.42
C LEU A 152 3.15 -1.54 1.75
N GLN A 153 3.39 -0.23 1.73
CA GLN A 153 3.26 0.65 2.88
C GLN A 153 1.80 0.70 3.39
N GLN A 154 0.83 0.89 2.49
CA GLN A 154 -0.59 0.84 2.77
C GLN A 154 -0.96 -0.50 3.44
N PHE A 155 -0.61 -1.62 2.81
CA PHE A 155 -0.94 -2.95 3.31
C PHE A 155 -0.43 -3.19 4.74
N ALA A 156 0.84 -2.88 5.02
CA ALA A 156 1.42 -3.09 6.34
C ALA A 156 0.70 -2.30 7.43
N ILE A 157 0.36 -1.03 7.16
CA ILE A 157 -0.29 -0.18 8.15
C ILE A 157 -1.78 -0.50 8.28
N GLU A 158 -2.47 -0.91 7.21
CA GLU A 158 -3.85 -1.42 7.32
C GLU A 158 -3.92 -2.65 8.23
N VAL A 159 -2.96 -3.57 8.10
CA VAL A 159 -2.86 -4.74 8.98
C VAL A 159 -2.61 -4.31 10.42
N PHE A 160 -1.68 -3.38 10.66
CA PHE A 160 -1.41 -2.84 12.00
C PHE A 160 -2.62 -2.13 12.61
N SER A 161 -3.35 -1.33 11.83
CA SER A 161 -4.57 -0.65 12.27
C SER A 161 -5.62 -1.65 12.78
N LYS A 162 -5.78 -2.78 12.07
CA LYS A 162 -6.70 -3.86 12.46
C LYS A 162 -6.25 -4.62 13.73
N MET A 163 -4.98 -4.51 14.15
CA MET A 163 -4.51 -5.11 15.40
C MET A 163 -5.01 -4.36 16.64
N GLY A 164 -5.45 -3.10 16.51
CA GLY A 164 -5.96 -2.30 17.63
C GLY A 164 -4.90 -1.98 18.70
N ILE A 165 -3.61 -1.99 18.32
CA ILE A 165 -2.50 -1.69 19.24
C ILE A 165 -2.30 -0.17 19.29
N PRO A 166 -2.41 0.47 20.47
CA PRO A 166 -2.20 1.90 20.59
C PRO A 166 -0.71 2.27 20.53
N GLN A 167 -0.42 3.48 20.08
CA GLN A 167 0.90 4.07 20.29
C GLN A 167 1.08 4.37 21.78
N ILE A 168 2.26 4.03 22.32
CA ILE A 168 2.65 4.35 23.69
C ILE A 168 3.73 5.42 23.71
N ARG A 169 3.89 6.06 24.86
CA ARG A 169 5.05 6.92 25.15
C ARG A 169 6.34 6.12 25.04
N ASN A 170 7.43 6.78 24.62
CA ASN A 170 8.74 6.13 24.57
C ASN A 170 9.08 5.51 25.93
N PRO A 171 9.26 4.17 26.03
CA PRO A 171 9.54 3.49 27.30
C PRO A 171 10.88 3.88 27.93
N GLU A 172 11.79 4.44 27.14
CA GLU A 172 13.12 4.88 27.62
C GLU A 172 13.09 6.26 28.29
N LEU A 173 11.97 7.00 28.18
CA LEU A 173 11.84 8.31 28.83
C LEU A 173 11.46 8.16 30.31
N PRO A 174 12.03 8.99 31.22
CA PRO A 174 11.60 9.06 32.62
C PRO A 174 10.10 9.36 32.74
N PRO A 175 9.43 9.04 33.87
CA PRO A 175 8.08 9.50 34.17
C PRO A 175 7.89 11.01 33.97
N PHE A 176 6.67 11.48 33.68
CA PHE A 176 6.42 12.91 33.41
C PHE A 176 6.89 13.83 34.53
N ASN A 177 6.69 13.44 35.79
CA ASN A 177 7.11 14.19 36.98
C ASN A 177 8.64 14.25 37.20
N GLU A 178 9.42 13.51 36.41
CA GLU A 178 10.88 13.49 36.46
C GLU A 178 11.51 14.20 35.24
N LEU A 179 10.70 14.64 34.27
CA LEU A 179 11.21 15.42 33.15
C LEU A 179 11.51 16.86 33.58
N PRO A 180 12.51 17.52 32.96
CA PRO A 180 12.76 18.93 33.19
C PRO A 180 11.52 19.80 32.86
N GLU A 181 11.36 20.90 33.60
CA GLU A 181 10.23 21.84 33.43
C GLU A 181 10.03 22.32 31.99
N SER A 182 11.11 22.37 31.20
CA SER A 182 11.05 22.74 29.79
C SER A 182 10.10 21.85 28.96
N TYR A 183 9.90 20.58 29.35
CA TYR A 183 9.01 19.64 28.65
C TYR A 183 7.52 19.90 28.92
N HIS A 184 7.20 20.63 30.00
CA HIS A 184 5.83 21.02 30.37
C HIS A 184 5.41 22.37 29.78
N THR A 185 6.31 23.02 29.04
CA THR A 185 6.04 24.29 28.36
C THR A 185 4.85 24.14 27.42
N PRO A 186 3.83 25.01 27.49
CA PRO A 186 2.71 24.98 26.56
C PRO A 186 3.16 25.21 25.11
N ILE A 187 2.82 24.28 24.22
CA ILE A 187 3.11 24.38 22.78
C ILE A 187 1.79 24.45 22.01
N ALA A 188 1.62 25.51 21.22
CA ALA A 188 0.47 25.70 20.36
C ALA A 188 0.84 25.49 18.89
N LEU A 189 0.05 24.68 18.18
CA LEU A 189 0.11 24.52 16.73
C LEU A 189 -1.20 25.03 16.10
N ILE A 190 -1.12 25.66 14.93
CA ILE A 190 -2.29 26.23 14.25
C ILE A 190 -2.60 25.40 13.00
N GLY A 191 -3.83 24.90 12.91
CA GLY A 191 -4.33 23.98 11.87
C GLY A 191 -4.02 22.52 12.16
N CYS A 192 -5.02 21.64 12.12
CA CYS A 192 -4.92 20.20 12.37
C CYS A 192 -4.80 19.42 11.04
N GLY A 193 -3.82 19.81 10.22
CA GLY A 193 -3.44 19.09 9.00
C GLY A 193 -2.19 18.22 9.16
N PRO A 194 -1.71 17.57 8.08
CA PRO A 194 -0.55 16.67 8.13
C PRO A 194 0.71 17.27 8.76
N ALA A 195 1.00 18.55 8.48
CA ALA A 195 2.18 19.23 9.02
C ALA A 195 2.14 19.31 10.56
N SER A 196 1.05 19.83 11.14
CA SER A 196 0.90 19.94 12.59
C SER A 196 0.74 18.59 13.27
N ILE A 197 0.03 17.64 12.65
CA ILE A 197 -0.07 16.26 13.18
C ILE A 197 1.31 15.62 13.27
N SER A 198 2.14 15.77 12.23
CA SER A 198 3.52 15.28 12.25
C SER A 198 4.34 15.96 13.35
N CYS A 199 4.34 17.29 13.39
CA CYS A 199 5.10 18.07 14.38
C CYS A 199 4.70 17.70 15.83
N ALA A 200 3.41 17.72 16.13
CA ALA A 200 2.89 17.33 17.44
C ALA A 200 3.24 15.88 17.81
N SER A 201 3.18 14.96 16.85
CA SER A 201 3.55 13.55 17.06
C SER A 201 5.02 13.40 17.46
N PHE A 202 5.93 14.10 16.78
CA PHE A 202 7.35 14.04 17.12
C PHE A 202 7.67 14.74 18.45
N LEU A 203 7.05 15.89 18.73
CA LEU A 203 7.19 16.55 20.03
C LEU A 203 6.69 15.66 21.18
N ALA A 204 5.53 15.02 21.02
CA ALA A 204 5.00 14.08 22.02
C ALA A 204 5.93 12.88 22.24
N ARG A 205 6.58 12.38 21.17
CA ARG A 205 7.58 11.29 21.28
C ARG A 205 8.84 11.71 22.04
N LEU A 206 9.24 12.98 21.96
CA LEU A 206 10.36 13.54 22.73
C LEU A 206 10.02 13.71 24.22
N GLY A 207 8.72 13.73 24.57
CA GLY A 207 8.25 13.78 25.95
C GLY A 207 7.50 15.06 26.32
N TYR A 208 7.32 16.00 25.39
CA TYR A 208 6.46 17.17 25.62
C TYR A 208 5.02 16.73 25.83
N ASP A 209 4.40 17.17 26.93
CA ASP A 209 3.06 16.71 27.35
C ASP A 209 1.96 17.78 27.18
N ASN A 210 2.34 19.05 27.05
CA ASN A 210 1.40 20.17 26.93
C ASN A 210 1.34 20.71 25.50
N ILE A 211 0.83 19.89 24.57
CA ILE A 211 0.71 20.23 23.14
C ILE A 211 -0.76 20.41 22.77
N THR A 212 -1.11 21.57 22.23
CA THR A 212 -2.47 21.87 21.76
C THR A 212 -2.46 22.28 20.29
N ILE A 213 -3.30 21.64 19.47
CA ILE A 213 -3.53 22.03 18.08
C ILE A 213 -4.85 22.77 17.98
N PHE A 214 -4.82 24.00 17.49
CA PHE A 214 -6.00 24.83 17.26
C PHE A 214 -6.45 24.72 15.80
N GLU A 215 -7.61 24.11 15.55
CA GLU A 215 -8.21 23.98 14.23
C GLU A 215 -9.34 24.99 14.05
N LYS A 216 -9.43 25.59 12.86
CA LYS A 216 -10.49 26.53 12.49
C LYS A 216 -11.82 25.80 12.26
N GLN A 217 -11.77 24.63 11.63
CA GLN A 217 -12.94 23.86 11.20
C GLN A 217 -13.46 22.94 12.31
N LYS A 218 -14.66 22.37 12.08
CA LYS A 218 -15.25 21.36 12.98
C LYS A 218 -14.71 19.94 12.75
N TYR A 219 -13.84 19.76 11.77
CA TYR A 219 -13.19 18.49 11.42
C TYR A 219 -11.67 18.67 11.47
N THR A 220 -10.96 17.57 11.69
CA THR A 220 -9.49 17.49 11.69
C THR A 220 -8.99 16.76 10.43
N GLY A 221 -7.68 16.77 10.18
CA GLY A 221 -7.04 16.07 9.07
C GLY A 221 -6.68 16.96 7.88
N GLY A 222 -7.16 18.21 7.85
CA GLY A 222 -6.91 19.17 6.78
C GLY A 222 -7.41 18.65 5.42
N LEU A 223 -6.61 18.86 4.36
CA LEU A 223 -6.94 18.44 2.99
C LEU A 223 -7.20 16.95 2.87
N SER A 224 -6.53 16.14 3.70
CA SER A 224 -6.72 14.68 3.73
C SER A 224 -8.13 14.26 4.13
N THR A 225 -8.91 15.14 4.74
CA THR A 225 -10.30 14.89 5.12
C THR A 225 -11.27 15.73 4.31
N SER A 226 -10.92 16.96 3.93
CA SER A 226 -11.86 17.86 3.25
C SER A 226 -11.92 17.71 1.75
N GLU A 227 -10.86 17.21 1.11
CA GLU A 227 -10.71 17.32 -0.36
C GLU A 227 -10.26 16.03 -1.04
N ILE A 228 -9.39 15.23 -0.42
CA ILE A 228 -8.98 13.95 -0.99
C ILE A 228 -10.23 13.02 -1.02
N PRO A 229 -10.64 12.52 -2.20
CA PRO A 229 -11.80 11.64 -2.33
C PRO A 229 -11.68 10.29 -1.62
#